data_AF-A0A3C1V2J7-F1
#
_entry.id   AF-A0A3C1V2J7-F1
#
_cell.length_a   1.000
_cell.length_b   1.000
_cell.length_c   1.000
_cell.angle_alpha   90.00
_cell.angle_beta   90.00
_cell.angle_gamma   90.00
#
_symmetry.space_group_name_H-M   'P 1'
#
loop_
_entity.id
_entity.type
_entity.pdbx_description
1 polymer ?
#
loop_
_entity_poly.entity_id
_entity_poly.type
_entity_poly.pdbx_seq_one_letter_code
_entity_poly.pdbx_strand_id
1 'polypeptide(L)'
;MTTRLAIASCFALFFFVLTNSLKAEHIPAREFDIADGFEATVWATTPQLFNPTNFDIDADGRIWVTEAVNYRNFRNNGLGLTNEKGDRIVVLQDTDGDGKADASHTFVRDIDLVAPLGIAVLGNQVIVSCAPNLLIYTDVDGDTYFNKDVDKKEVFLTGFSGLDHDHSLHSVTVGPDGYWYFNTGNGGPHTVTDKSGWTLRAGSSYAGGSPHLKEN
;
A
#
# COMPACT_ATOMS: atom_id res chain seq x y z
N MET A 1 -68.21 -23.79 24.39
CA MET A 1 -67.80 -23.16 23.13
C MET A 1 -66.39 -22.63 23.38
N THR A 2 -65.41 -23.52 23.28
CA THR A 2 -64.06 -23.37 23.86
C THR A 2 -63.11 -24.29 23.13
N THR A 3 -62.29 -23.74 22.22
CA THR A 3 -61.08 -24.32 21.58
C THR A 3 -60.68 -23.38 20.45
N ARG A 4 -59.42 -23.02 20.15
CA ARG A 4 -58.10 -23.11 20.78
C ARG A 4 -57.25 -22.10 19.99
N LEU A 5 -56.43 -21.31 20.68
CA LEU A 5 -55.48 -20.35 20.10
C LEU A 5 -54.31 -21.15 19.46
N ALA A 6 -54.03 -20.94 18.18
CA ALA A 6 -52.85 -21.48 17.52
C ALA A 6 -51.74 -20.42 17.55
N ILE A 7 -50.71 -20.64 18.35
CA ILE A 7 -49.48 -19.84 18.38
C ILE A 7 -48.60 -20.32 17.22
N ALA A 8 -48.48 -19.51 16.18
CA ALA A 8 -47.48 -19.71 15.14
C ALA A 8 -46.14 -19.16 15.64
N SER A 9 -45.26 -20.05 16.08
CA SER A 9 -43.86 -19.70 16.40
C SER A 9 -43.03 -19.85 15.13
N CYS A 10 -42.79 -18.74 14.43
CA CYS A 10 -41.81 -18.70 13.34
C CYS A 10 -40.41 -18.64 13.96
N PHE A 11 -39.71 -19.77 13.93
CA PHE A 11 -38.28 -19.85 14.16
C PHE A 11 -37.56 -19.01 13.11
N ALA A 12 -36.93 -17.91 13.52
CA ALA A 12 -35.95 -17.21 12.69
C ALA A 12 -34.72 -18.12 12.54
N LEU A 13 -34.54 -18.74 11.37
CA LEU A 13 -33.27 -19.34 11.00
C LEU A 13 -32.22 -18.22 10.91
N PHE A 14 -31.40 -18.08 11.95
CA PHE A 14 -30.13 -17.37 11.84
C PHE A 14 -29.24 -18.16 10.88
N PHE A 15 -29.16 -17.72 9.63
CA PHE A 15 -28.10 -18.15 8.73
C PHE A 15 -26.78 -17.61 9.27
N PHE A 16 -26.07 -18.44 10.02
CA PHE A 16 -24.66 -18.22 10.31
C PHE A 16 -23.91 -18.41 8.99
N VAL A 17 -23.70 -17.32 8.25
CA VAL A 17 -22.74 -17.33 7.15
C VAL A 17 -21.38 -17.52 7.81
N LEU A 18 -20.85 -18.75 7.77
CA LEU A 18 -19.43 -18.98 8.02
C LEU A 18 -18.68 -18.22 6.93
N THR A 19 -18.24 -17.00 7.23
CA THR A 19 -17.17 -16.37 6.48
C THR A 19 -15.93 -17.22 6.73
N ASN A 20 -15.54 -18.03 5.74
CA ASN A 20 -14.20 -18.57 5.68
C ASN A 20 -13.25 -17.38 5.49
N SER A 21 -12.90 -16.72 6.59
CA SER A 21 -11.76 -15.82 6.65
C SER A 21 -10.56 -16.65 6.22
N LEU A 22 -9.92 -16.23 5.13
CA LEU A 22 -8.56 -16.67 4.81
C LEU A 22 -7.70 -16.31 6.03
N LYS A 23 -7.41 -17.29 6.87
CA LYS A 23 -6.39 -17.12 7.91
C LYS A 23 -5.05 -17.19 7.22
N ALA A 24 -4.29 -16.10 7.29
CA ALA A 24 -2.90 -16.11 6.84
C ALA A 24 -2.14 -17.19 7.64
N GLU A 25 -1.45 -18.08 6.94
CA GLU A 25 -0.54 -19.02 7.57
C GLU A 25 0.72 -18.27 7.99
N HIS A 26 1.08 -18.34 9.27
CA HIS A 26 2.28 -17.69 9.78
C HIS A 26 3.47 -18.62 9.63
N ILE A 27 4.38 -18.28 8.71
CA ILE A 27 5.65 -19.00 8.53
C ILE A 27 6.64 -18.51 9.60
N PRO A 28 7.13 -19.37 10.51
CA PRO A 28 8.05 -18.93 11.54
C PRO A 28 9.44 -18.63 10.95
N ALA A 29 10.17 -17.68 11.53
CA ALA A 29 11.48 -17.25 11.03
C ALA A 29 12.53 -18.37 10.96
N ARG A 30 12.35 -19.45 11.73
CA ARG A 30 13.22 -20.64 11.70
C ARG A 30 13.18 -21.42 10.38
N GLU A 31 12.21 -21.15 9.51
CA GLU A 31 12.13 -21.80 8.18
C GLU A 31 13.06 -21.14 7.16
N PHE A 32 13.68 -20.00 7.49
CA PHE A 32 14.70 -19.38 6.65
C PHE A 32 16.07 -20.02 6.91
N ASP A 33 16.78 -20.36 5.84
CA ASP A 33 18.20 -20.70 5.90
C ASP A 33 19.02 -19.41 6.12
N ILE A 34 19.58 -19.25 7.32
CA ILE A 34 20.33 -18.05 7.72
C ILE A 34 21.83 -18.37 7.80
N ALA A 35 22.67 -17.48 7.26
CA ALA A 35 24.11 -17.61 7.30
C ALA A 35 24.67 -17.43 8.73
N ASP A 36 25.80 -18.06 9.01
CA ASP A 36 26.48 -17.94 10.31
C ASP A 36 26.75 -16.47 10.68
N GLY A 37 26.40 -16.09 11.92
CA GLY A 37 26.55 -14.74 12.44
C GLY A 37 25.36 -13.80 12.18
N PHE A 38 24.29 -14.28 11.55
CA PHE A 38 23.05 -13.54 11.35
C PHE A 38 21.87 -14.17 12.10
N GLU A 39 20.84 -13.37 12.36
CA GLU A 39 19.57 -13.78 12.96
C GLU A 39 18.41 -13.19 12.15
N ALA A 40 17.31 -13.93 12.04
CA ALA A 40 16.04 -13.43 11.51
C ALA A 40 14.95 -13.55 12.59
N THR A 41 14.34 -12.42 12.93
CA THR A 41 13.22 -12.33 13.86
C THR A 41 12.02 -11.71 13.18
N VAL A 42 10.83 -12.03 13.68
CA VAL A 42 9.59 -11.38 13.23
C VAL A 42 9.46 -10.04 13.95
N TRP A 43 9.52 -8.94 13.19
CA TRP A 43 9.40 -7.59 13.74
C TRP A 43 7.95 -7.09 13.82
N ALA A 44 7.14 -7.32 12.78
CA ALA A 44 5.72 -6.95 12.74
C ALA A 44 4.90 -7.99 11.98
N THR A 45 3.61 -8.12 12.34
CA THR A 45 2.67 -9.04 11.67
C THR A 45 1.31 -8.39 11.49
N THR A 46 0.51 -8.92 10.57
CA THR A 46 -0.94 -8.67 10.55
C THR A 46 -1.54 -8.89 11.95
N PRO A 47 -2.33 -7.94 12.50
CA PRO A 47 -3.05 -6.86 11.82
C PRO A 47 -2.35 -5.49 11.77
N GLN A 48 -1.09 -5.36 12.19
CA GLN A 48 -0.37 -4.07 12.17
C GLN A 48 -0.20 -3.54 10.73
N LEU A 49 0.02 -4.43 9.77
CA LEU A 49 0.11 -4.16 8.35
C LEU A 49 -0.47 -5.31 7.50
N PHE A 50 -0.70 -5.05 6.22
CA PHE A 50 -1.17 -6.02 5.22
C PHE A 50 -0.48 -5.81 3.87
N ASN A 51 -0.08 -6.91 3.22
CA ASN A 51 0.49 -6.92 1.86
C ASN A 51 1.53 -5.80 1.59
N PRO A 52 2.64 -5.75 2.34
CA PRO A 52 3.66 -4.70 2.19
C PRO A 52 4.36 -4.78 0.83
N THR A 53 4.61 -3.63 0.20
CA THR A 53 5.31 -3.55 -1.09
C THR A 53 6.64 -2.79 -1.03
N ASN A 54 6.72 -1.78 -0.17
CA ASN A 54 7.93 -0.99 0.04
C ASN A 54 7.87 -0.32 1.42
N PHE A 55 9.01 0.10 1.97
CA PHE A 55 9.07 0.82 3.23
C PHE A 55 10.24 1.80 3.27
N ASP A 56 10.13 2.80 4.14
CA ASP A 56 11.23 3.70 4.52
C ASP A 56 11.24 3.94 6.03
N ILE A 57 12.36 4.39 6.57
CA ILE A 57 12.56 4.66 8.00
C ILE A 57 12.77 6.15 8.19
N ASP A 58 11.92 6.79 9.00
CA ASP A 58 12.05 8.21 9.27
C ASP A 58 13.10 8.53 10.34
N ALA A 59 13.32 9.82 10.59
CA ALA A 59 14.32 10.31 11.55
C ALA A 59 14.04 9.89 13.01
N ASP A 60 12.80 9.51 13.34
CA ASP A 60 12.39 9.03 14.67
C ASP A 60 12.47 7.48 14.76
N GLY A 61 12.88 6.80 13.70
CA GLY A 61 13.00 5.34 13.64
C GLY A 61 11.68 4.61 13.36
N ARG A 62 10.61 5.33 12.98
CA ARG A 62 9.34 4.71 12.59
C ARG A 62 9.46 4.12 11.19
N ILE A 63 8.85 2.96 10.99
CA ILE A 63 8.83 2.29 9.67
C ILE A 63 7.52 2.64 8.96
N TRP A 64 7.64 3.30 7.81
CA TRP A 64 6.52 3.68 6.95
C TRP A 64 6.39 2.69 5.81
N VAL A 65 5.24 2.04 5.69
CA VAL A 65 5.03 0.93 4.75
C VAL A 65 3.89 1.25 3.79
N THR A 66 4.14 1.06 2.49
CA THR A 66 3.08 1.04 1.49
C THR A 66 2.45 -0.34 1.41
N GLU A 67 1.12 -0.40 1.41
CA GLU A 67 0.36 -1.64 1.23
C GLU A 67 -0.20 -1.72 -0.20
N ALA A 68 -0.38 -2.93 -0.74
CA ALA A 68 -0.97 -3.14 -2.06
C ALA A 68 -2.11 -4.16 -2.03
N VAL A 69 -3.08 -3.97 -1.14
CA VAL A 69 -4.26 -4.82 -1.01
C VAL A 69 -5.06 -4.83 -2.31
N ASN A 70 -5.14 -3.69 -3.01
CA ASN A 70 -5.84 -3.56 -4.29
C ASN A 70 -5.06 -4.04 -5.53
N TYR A 71 -3.91 -4.69 -5.37
CA TYR A 71 -3.07 -5.07 -6.50
C TYR A 71 -3.78 -6.04 -7.46
N ARG A 72 -3.81 -5.67 -8.75
CA ARG A 72 -4.37 -6.49 -9.84
C ARG A 72 -5.74 -7.07 -9.51
N ASN A 73 -6.65 -6.25 -8.96
CA ASN A 73 -8.01 -6.68 -8.60
C ASN A 73 -8.72 -7.42 -9.76
N PHE A 74 -8.47 -7.03 -11.02
CA PHE A 74 -9.00 -7.72 -12.20
C PHE A 74 -8.62 -9.22 -12.30
N ARG A 75 -7.49 -9.64 -11.71
CA ARG A 75 -7.03 -11.04 -11.60
C ARG A 75 -7.40 -11.69 -10.26
N ASN A 76 -7.60 -10.87 -9.23
CA ASN A 76 -7.86 -11.30 -7.85
C ASN A 76 -9.35 -11.24 -7.46
N ASN A 77 -10.24 -11.01 -8.44
CA ASN A 77 -11.68 -10.97 -8.27
C ASN A 77 -12.17 -12.23 -7.54
N GLY A 78 -12.98 -12.04 -6.49
CA GLY A 78 -13.57 -13.13 -5.69
C GLY A 78 -12.76 -13.54 -4.45
N LEU A 79 -11.54 -13.03 -4.26
CA LEU A 79 -10.78 -13.25 -3.01
C LEU A 79 -11.26 -12.37 -1.85
N GLY A 80 -12.09 -11.35 -2.12
CA GLY A 80 -12.59 -10.43 -1.10
C GLY A 80 -11.52 -9.50 -0.51
N LEU A 81 -10.37 -9.37 -1.19
CA LEU A 81 -9.20 -8.60 -0.74
C LEU A 81 -9.13 -7.21 -1.38
N THR A 82 -10.27 -6.57 -1.63
CA THR A 82 -10.34 -5.25 -2.27
C THR A 82 -10.78 -4.19 -1.27
N ASN A 83 -10.21 -2.99 -1.37
CA ASN A 83 -10.65 -1.82 -0.63
C ASN A 83 -11.04 -0.67 -1.57
N GLU A 84 -12.32 -0.33 -1.59
CA GLU A 84 -12.87 0.74 -2.43
C GLU A 84 -12.36 2.15 -2.08
N LYS A 85 -11.73 2.33 -0.91
CA LYS A 85 -11.13 3.61 -0.50
C LYS A 85 -9.66 3.74 -0.94
N GLY A 86 -9.17 2.79 -1.74
CA GLY A 86 -7.77 2.68 -2.11
C GLY A 86 -6.90 2.00 -1.04
N ASP A 87 -5.63 1.84 -1.39
CA ASP A 87 -4.59 1.34 -0.49
C ASP A 87 -4.13 2.44 0.48
N ARG A 88 -3.23 2.07 1.39
CA ARG A 88 -2.80 2.95 2.47
C ARG A 88 -1.29 2.89 2.71
N ILE A 89 -0.83 3.90 3.42
CA ILE A 89 0.47 3.95 4.05
C ILE A 89 0.26 3.75 5.55
N VAL A 90 0.98 2.81 6.14
CA VAL A 90 0.95 2.55 7.57
C VAL A 90 2.27 2.94 8.21
N VAL A 91 2.22 3.44 9.43
CA VAL A 91 3.38 3.78 10.24
C VAL A 91 3.43 2.77 11.37
N LEU A 92 4.57 2.12 11.54
CA LEU A 92 4.85 1.16 12.61
C LEU A 92 5.96 1.68 13.49
N GLN A 93 5.88 1.37 14.78
CA GLN A 93 6.85 1.81 15.77
C GLN A 93 7.10 0.73 16.82
N ASP A 94 8.36 0.64 17.23
CA ASP A 94 8.83 -0.02 18.44
C ASP A 94 9.05 1.08 19.48
N THR A 95 8.16 1.16 20.49
CA THR A 95 8.17 2.27 21.46
C THR A 95 8.99 1.94 22.72
N ASP A 96 9.31 0.66 22.95
CA ASP A 96 10.11 0.22 24.09
C ASP A 96 11.52 -0.27 23.73
N GLY A 97 11.83 -0.38 22.44
CA GLY A 97 13.14 -0.73 21.91
C GLY A 97 13.47 -2.22 22.04
N ASP A 98 12.49 -3.10 22.18
CA ASP A 98 12.69 -4.55 22.31
C ASP A 98 12.97 -5.28 20.97
N GLY A 99 12.96 -4.54 19.87
CA GLY A 99 13.17 -5.06 18.53
C GLY A 99 11.89 -5.63 17.91
N LYS A 100 10.71 -5.19 18.34
CA LYS A 100 9.41 -5.53 17.75
C LYS A 100 8.50 -4.31 17.67
N ALA A 101 7.67 -4.27 16.62
CA ALA A 101 6.64 -3.26 16.55
C ALA A 101 5.56 -3.52 17.63
N ASP A 102 5.27 -2.51 18.44
CA ASP A 102 4.18 -2.53 19.42
C ASP A 102 3.04 -1.57 19.05
N ALA A 103 3.29 -0.62 18.15
CA ALA A 103 2.34 0.37 17.69
C ALA A 103 2.25 0.40 16.16
N SER A 104 1.04 0.64 15.66
CA SER A 104 0.80 0.84 14.24
C SER A 104 -0.44 1.71 14.00
N HIS A 105 -0.38 2.60 13.02
CA HIS A 105 -1.54 3.35 12.55
C HIS A 105 -1.47 3.60 11.05
N THR A 106 -2.59 4.06 10.48
CA THR A 106 -2.63 4.50 9.08
C THR A 106 -2.27 5.99 9.03
N PHE A 107 -1.23 6.34 8.28
CA PHE A 107 -0.96 7.73 7.94
C PHE A 107 -2.02 8.24 6.98
N VAL A 108 -2.14 7.62 5.80
CA VAL A 108 -3.12 7.98 4.78
C VAL A 108 -3.73 6.76 4.13
N ARG A 109 -5.02 6.84 3.81
CA ARG A 109 -5.70 5.95 2.86
C ARG A 109 -6.33 6.79 1.76
N ASP A 110 -6.05 6.45 0.52
CA ASP A 110 -6.34 7.34 -0.60
C ASP A 110 -6.70 6.54 -1.85
N ILE A 111 -7.73 7.00 -2.56
CA ILE A 111 -8.23 6.35 -3.78
C ILE A 111 -7.19 6.33 -4.91
N ASP A 112 -6.25 7.28 -4.91
CA ASP A 112 -5.17 7.34 -5.89
C ASP A 112 -4.03 6.36 -5.56
N LEU A 113 -4.06 5.72 -4.38
CA LEU A 113 -3.16 4.63 -4.05
C LEU A 113 -3.79 3.31 -4.47
N VAL A 114 -3.28 2.75 -5.58
CA VAL A 114 -3.62 1.41 -6.05
C VAL A 114 -2.32 0.68 -6.33
N ALA A 115 -1.92 -0.15 -5.38
CA ALA A 115 -0.62 -0.79 -5.31
C ALA A 115 0.56 0.18 -5.45
N PRO A 116 0.76 1.12 -4.51
CA PRO A 116 1.99 1.90 -4.42
C PRO A 116 3.22 0.97 -4.28
N LEU A 117 4.30 1.26 -5.00
CA LEU A 117 5.50 0.39 -5.11
C LEU A 117 6.80 1.09 -4.70
N GLY A 118 6.71 2.31 -4.16
CA GLY A 118 7.83 3.05 -3.61
C GLY A 118 7.39 4.10 -2.61
N ILE A 119 8.21 4.31 -1.58
CA ILE A 119 8.03 5.34 -0.56
C ILE A 119 9.38 5.91 -0.15
N ALA A 120 9.44 7.21 0.09
CA ALA A 120 10.54 7.89 0.76
C ALA A 120 9.97 8.93 1.72
N VAL A 121 10.50 8.99 2.94
CA VAL A 121 10.07 9.91 4.00
C VAL A 121 11.21 10.90 4.26
N LEU A 122 10.99 12.15 3.87
CA LEU A 122 11.98 13.23 3.98
C LEU A 122 11.42 14.37 4.82
N GLY A 123 11.81 14.41 6.10
CA GLY A 123 11.27 15.37 7.05
C GLY A 123 9.75 15.18 7.17
N ASN A 124 9.00 16.18 6.73
CA ASN A 124 7.55 16.16 6.78
C ASN A 124 6.88 15.82 5.43
N GLN A 125 7.66 15.35 4.45
CA GLN A 125 7.16 14.94 3.14
C GLN A 125 7.27 13.43 2.96
N VAL A 126 6.19 12.81 2.50
CA VAL A 126 6.11 11.39 2.14
C VAL A 126 5.90 11.31 0.64
N ILE A 127 6.94 10.90 -0.08
CA ILE A 127 6.97 10.76 -1.52
C ILE A 127 6.58 9.32 -1.86
N VAL A 128 5.62 9.13 -2.76
CA VAL A 128 5.03 7.82 -3.04
C VAL A 128 4.95 7.56 -4.53
N SER A 129 5.62 6.49 -4.96
CA SER A 129 5.57 5.97 -6.32
C SER A 129 4.33 5.11 -6.50
N CYS A 130 3.33 5.60 -7.23
CA CYS A 130 2.09 4.89 -7.51
C CYS A 130 1.54 5.27 -8.89
N ALA A 131 1.89 4.50 -9.92
CA ALA A 131 1.49 4.79 -11.29
C ALA A 131 -0.03 5.04 -11.38
N PRO A 132 -0.48 6.15 -12.03
CA PRO A 132 0.29 6.96 -12.97
C PRO A 132 1.05 8.13 -12.36
N ASN A 133 1.08 8.24 -11.03
CA ASN A 133 1.53 9.43 -10.32
C ASN A 133 2.75 9.15 -9.43
N LEU A 134 3.65 10.13 -9.36
CA LEU A 134 4.53 10.30 -8.21
C LEU A 134 3.85 11.32 -7.29
N LEU A 135 3.37 10.85 -6.15
CA LEU A 135 2.60 11.65 -5.19
C LEU A 135 3.52 12.17 -4.08
N ILE A 136 3.19 13.33 -3.54
CA ILE A 136 3.80 13.88 -2.32
C ILE A 136 2.66 14.19 -1.35
N TYR A 137 2.72 13.59 -0.17
CA TYR A 137 1.94 13.99 0.99
C TYR A 137 2.83 14.83 1.90
N THR A 138 2.39 16.01 2.32
CA THR A 138 3.10 16.86 3.27
C THR A 138 2.30 16.91 4.56
N ASP A 139 2.86 16.32 5.62
CA ASP A 139 2.38 16.34 6.99
C ASP A 139 2.76 17.70 7.62
N VAL A 140 1.79 18.62 7.72
CA VAL A 140 2.05 20.02 8.07
C VAL A 140 2.24 20.21 9.57
N ASP A 141 1.53 19.46 10.39
CA ASP A 141 1.63 19.54 11.85
C ASP A 141 2.55 18.46 12.46
N GLY A 142 2.99 17.49 11.66
CA GLY A 142 4.00 16.50 12.04
C GLY A 142 3.45 15.41 12.97
N ASP A 143 2.14 15.21 12.99
CA ASP A 143 1.48 14.26 13.88
C ASP A 143 1.43 12.83 13.33
N THR A 144 1.87 12.62 12.08
CA THR A 144 1.86 11.36 11.34
C THR A 144 0.47 10.80 11.04
N TYR A 145 -0.53 11.67 10.93
CA TYR A 145 -1.88 11.37 10.45
C TYR A 145 -2.28 12.35 9.35
N PHE A 146 -2.55 11.84 8.15
CA PHE A 146 -2.96 12.70 7.06
C PHE A 146 -4.38 13.25 7.27
N ASN A 147 -4.47 14.55 7.51
CA ASN A 147 -5.69 15.33 7.58
C ASN A 147 -5.74 16.35 6.44
N LYS A 148 -6.61 16.15 5.45
CA LYS A 148 -6.77 17.04 4.29
C LYS A 148 -7.07 18.52 4.61
N ASP A 149 -7.55 18.83 5.81
CA ASP A 149 -7.85 20.21 6.23
C ASP A 149 -6.59 20.95 6.74
N VAL A 150 -5.52 20.21 7.04
CA VAL A 150 -4.24 20.71 7.56
C VAL A 150 -3.10 20.41 6.57
N ASP A 151 -3.07 19.18 6.06
CA ASP A 151 -2.03 18.61 5.22
C ASP A 151 -2.27 18.82 3.73
N LYS A 152 -1.22 18.53 2.95
CA LYS A 152 -1.23 18.73 1.51
C LYS A 152 -0.93 17.44 0.77
N LYS A 153 -1.71 17.21 -0.29
CA LYS A 153 -1.42 16.19 -1.30
C LYS A 153 -1.08 16.88 -2.61
N GLU A 154 -0.02 16.41 -3.25
CA GLU A 154 0.45 16.90 -4.54
C GLU A 154 0.71 15.73 -5.49
N VAL A 155 0.21 15.85 -6.72
CA VAL A 155 0.72 15.07 -7.85
C VAL A 155 1.94 15.81 -8.38
N PHE A 156 3.14 15.31 -8.05
CA PHE A 156 4.40 15.95 -8.44
C PHE A 156 4.74 15.66 -9.90
N LEU A 157 4.63 14.39 -10.29
CA LEU A 157 4.73 13.92 -11.67
C LEU A 157 3.53 13.02 -11.99
N THR A 158 3.06 13.07 -13.24
CA THR A 158 2.00 12.16 -13.73
C THR A 158 2.29 11.70 -15.15
N GLY A 159 1.62 10.64 -15.60
CA GLY A 159 1.77 10.09 -16.96
C GLY A 159 2.67 8.85 -17.03
N PHE A 160 2.96 8.23 -15.89
CA PHE A 160 3.54 6.89 -15.86
C PHE A 160 2.47 5.86 -16.26
N SER A 161 2.75 5.06 -17.29
CA SER A 161 1.95 3.88 -17.61
C SER A 161 2.17 2.73 -16.63
N GLY A 162 1.35 1.68 -16.73
CA GLY A 162 1.41 0.52 -15.86
C GLY A 162 0.64 0.68 -14.54
N LEU A 163 -0.54 1.34 -14.58
CA LEU A 163 -1.49 1.28 -13.46
C LEU A 163 -1.60 -0.17 -12.95
N ASP A 164 -1.51 -0.34 -11.63
CA ASP A 164 -1.55 -1.63 -10.92
C ASP A 164 -0.62 -2.75 -11.45
N HIS A 165 0.53 -2.39 -12.04
CA HIS A 165 1.47 -3.31 -12.68
C HIS A 165 2.85 -3.35 -11.99
N ASP A 166 3.47 -4.54 -11.92
CA ASP A 166 4.83 -4.80 -11.36
C ASP A 166 5.98 -4.23 -12.22
N HIS A 167 5.69 -3.71 -13.41
CA HIS A 167 6.67 -3.09 -14.32
C HIS A 167 6.43 -1.58 -14.47
N SER A 168 5.80 -0.96 -13.47
CA SER A 168 5.39 0.44 -13.50
C SER A 168 6.39 1.35 -12.77
N LEU A 169 5.93 2.49 -12.24
CA LEU A 169 6.71 3.38 -11.39
C LEU A 169 6.95 2.73 -10.01
N HIS A 170 8.21 2.62 -9.61
CA HIS A 170 8.67 1.91 -8.40
C HIS A 170 9.50 2.82 -7.49
N SER A 171 10.12 2.21 -6.48
CA SER A 171 11.07 2.74 -5.48
C SER A 171 11.52 4.17 -5.75
N VAL A 172 11.27 5.04 -4.78
CA VAL A 172 11.86 6.37 -4.69
C VAL A 172 12.90 6.35 -3.57
N THR A 173 14.07 6.94 -3.80
CA THR A 173 15.16 7.00 -2.81
C THR A 173 15.86 8.35 -2.92
N VAL A 174 16.20 8.95 -1.78
CA VAL A 174 16.92 10.22 -1.73
C VAL A 174 18.42 9.94 -1.58
N GLY A 175 19.22 10.48 -2.49
CA GLY A 175 20.67 10.35 -2.45
C GLY A 175 21.33 11.38 -1.52
N PRO A 176 22.57 11.14 -1.07
CA PRO A 176 23.33 12.10 -0.27
C PRO A 176 23.68 13.39 -1.03
N ASP A 177 23.50 13.42 -2.34
CA ASP A 177 23.62 14.60 -3.21
C ASP A 177 22.33 15.44 -3.26
N GLY A 178 21.27 15.01 -2.59
CA GLY A 178 19.98 15.71 -2.53
C GLY A 178 19.08 15.43 -3.73
N TYR A 179 19.46 14.52 -4.64
CA TYR A 179 18.59 14.11 -5.74
C TYR A 179 17.64 13.00 -5.31
N TRP A 180 16.48 12.96 -5.97
CA TRP A 180 15.51 11.88 -5.83
C TRP A 180 15.66 10.93 -7.01
N TYR A 181 15.88 9.66 -6.70
CA TYR A 181 16.02 8.59 -7.65
C TYR A 181 14.75 7.76 -7.61
N PHE A 182 14.09 7.63 -8.75
CA PHE A 182 13.00 6.69 -8.91
C PHE A 182 13.17 5.92 -10.22
N ASN A 183 12.60 4.72 -10.28
CA ASN A 183 12.70 3.87 -11.45
C ASN A 183 11.32 3.55 -12.02
N THR A 184 11.29 3.27 -13.32
CA THR A 184 10.11 2.68 -13.96
C THR A 184 10.54 1.45 -14.73
N GLY A 185 9.69 0.43 -14.74
CA GLY A 185 9.88 -0.75 -15.57
C GLY A 185 9.59 -0.48 -17.04
N ASN A 186 9.48 -1.55 -17.83
CA ASN A 186 9.11 -1.45 -19.24
C ASN A 186 7.60 -1.33 -19.48
N GLY A 187 6.75 -1.17 -18.45
CA GLY A 187 5.29 -1.01 -18.58
C GLY A 187 4.84 0.33 -19.21
N GLY A 188 5.69 0.89 -20.06
CA GLY A 188 5.49 2.14 -20.80
C GLY A 188 4.52 1.99 -22.00
N PRO A 189 4.49 2.99 -22.88
CA PRO A 189 5.28 4.22 -22.89
C PRO A 189 4.88 5.13 -21.72
N HIS A 190 5.86 5.73 -21.06
CA HIS A 190 5.64 6.76 -20.05
C HIS A 190 5.75 8.13 -20.73
N THR A 191 4.70 8.93 -20.65
CA THR A 191 4.70 10.33 -21.09
C THR A 191 4.49 11.18 -19.86
N VAL A 192 5.57 11.41 -19.15
CA VAL A 192 5.56 12.02 -17.83
C VAL A 192 5.54 13.53 -17.98
N THR A 193 4.72 14.21 -17.17
CA THR A 193 4.69 15.67 -17.06
C THR A 193 4.70 16.11 -15.60
N ASP A 194 5.28 17.28 -15.34
CA ASP A 194 5.09 18.00 -14.07
C ASP A 194 3.98 19.07 -14.22
N LYS A 195 3.75 19.85 -13.16
CA LYS A 195 2.78 20.96 -13.15
C LYS A 195 3.20 22.17 -13.99
N SER A 196 4.49 22.33 -14.29
CA SER A 196 5.03 23.43 -15.10
C SER A 196 4.98 23.14 -16.60
N GLY A 197 4.65 21.90 -16.99
CA GLY A 197 4.65 21.41 -18.36
C GLY A 197 6.01 20.85 -18.81
N TRP A 198 6.96 20.64 -17.90
CA TRP A 198 8.14 19.84 -18.19
C TRP A 198 7.71 18.43 -18.56
N THR A 199 8.36 17.83 -19.57
CA THR A 199 8.01 16.49 -20.02
C THR A 199 9.22 15.57 -20.09
N LEU A 200 8.99 14.29 -19.78
CA LEU A 200 9.93 13.20 -19.95
C LEU A 200 9.23 12.05 -20.68
N ARG A 201 9.86 11.55 -21.73
CA ARG A 201 9.46 10.30 -22.37
C ARG A 201 10.47 9.22 -22.02
N ALA A 202 9.97 8.16 -21.42
CA ALA A 202 10.75 6.96 -21.11
C ALA A 202 9.89 5.75 -21.45
N GLY A 203 10.46 4.69 -22.00
CA GLY A 203 9.69 3.51 -22.33
C GLY A 203 10.47 2.50 -23.15
N SER A 204 9.90 1.31 -23.20
CA SER A 204 10.30 0.21 -24.05
C SER A 204 9.02 -0.47 -24.53
N SER A 205 9.06 -1.19 -25.65
CA SER A 205 7.89 -1.92 -26.15
C SER A 205 7.50 -3.05 -25.20
N TYR A 206 6.34 -2.95 -24.54
CA TYR A 206 5.81 -4.02 -23.68
C TYR A 206 4.28 -4.03 -23.65
N ALA A 207 3.66 -5.10 -24.16
CA ALA A 207 2.21 -5.28 -24.14
C ALA A 207 1.87 -6.55 -23.36
N GLY A 208 1.57 -6.44 -22.06
CA GLY A 208 1.24 -7.59 -21.22
C GLY A 208 0.96 -7.25 -19.76
N GLY A 209 0.47 -8.23 -19.00
CA GLY A 209 0.43 -8.22 -17.53
C GLY A 209 -0.60 -7.33 -16.81
N SER A 210 -1.19 -6.31 -17.46
CA SER A 210 -2.39 -5.59 -16.99
C SER A 210 -3.31 -5.20 -18.16
N PRO A 211 -4.65 -5.23 -18.01
CA PRO A 211 -5.59 -4.78 -19.03
C PRO A 211 -5.54 -3.26 -19.27
N HIS A 212 -4.84 -2.52 -18.41
CA HIS A 212 -4.63 -1.08 -18.53
C HIS A 212 -3.50 -0.73 -19.52
N LEU A 213 -2.68 -1.70 -19.91
CA LEU A 213 -1.60 -1.54 -20.90
C LEU A 213 -2.12 -1.89 -22.31
N LYS A 214 -2.83 -0.96 -22.96
CA LYS A 214 -3.49 -1.21 -24.25
C LYS A 214 -2.74 -0.72 -25.48
N GLU A 215 -1.84 0.26 -25.35
CA GLU A 215 -1.14 0.86 -26.50
C GLU A 215 0.29 1.22 -26.09
N ASN A 216 1.27 0.81 -26.92
CA ASN A 216 2.64 1.30 -26.86
C ASN A 216 2.91 2.32 -27.95
#